data_AF-B6EMH8-F1
#
_entry.id   AF-B6EMH8-F1
#
_cell.length_a   1.000
_cell.length_b   1.000
_cell.length_c   1.000
_cell.angle_alpha   90.00
_cell.angle_beta   90.00
_cell.angle_gamma   90.00
#
_symmetry.space_group_name_H-M   'P 1'
#
loop_
_entity.id
_entity.type
_entity.pdbx_description
1 polymer ?
#
loop_
_entity_poly.entity_id
_entity_poly.type
_entity_poly.pdbx_seq_one_letter_code
_entity_poly.pdbx_strand_id
1 'polypeptide(L)'
;MIASDSSYLDLSDNFTDLGFSIINNQESIDTNIINTYINGLEKILCSTPILSNDDKYKNVACWYIHFVQGLVVKEEKYSYLLKSICYIVNSIESRRTDNYKPLLTGRIYMNFTYITTWPSGLGKALIEHFNQLTDICIDSDNKDSIVNLYSELISSLGFGIITTNELIYYFNDYKVNNHEYSKLIELSNYIEETLNNESLTFDYKKIKEIAPASFTQKKGDDDDILKSFENKINDYNFQKMAFKNIHIFISKISKYDTGLLIDICELKNPMSSEINMLTCELLPNSIQDIFNSLISLDRDDLLMSRTGEMHNQYLIKGLSMLFIYKVCVLVKDDSSTINLDFMSKYKLSDLDKINNLLKSISDITSHLVNHQKINDLCLLHSLAMDKVKDKRIEIIEIIEIISNGINKNIDELKSSGKLSHEKINTFLNSFPKDKNVIENHEPLLKKLLISKNAKFKHTSSFKRTTFIDDPRVHTIFDNIGQSVINGHFDLIYNYIYENTESLNADTTWPINYQRLVLLPWQQIQELKKYGFSFKNNHIYWPDGSSSPYKQIQSSNQTIKQL
;
A
#
# COMPACT_ATOMS: atom_id res chain seq x y z
N MET A 1 47.25 -38.31 3.96
CA MET A 1 47.99 -38.32 2.68
C MET A 1 47.18 -37.52 1.68
N ILE A 2 47.73 -36.40 1.23
CA ILE A 2 47.35 -35.72 -0.01
C ILE A 2 48.25 -36.33 -1.11
N ALA A 3 47.74 -36.37 -2.35
CA ALA A 3 48.27 -37.02 -3.57
C ALA A 3 47.69 -38.44 -3.75
N SER A 4 47.12 -38.84 -4.88
CA SER A 4 47.17 -38.29 -6.24
C SER A 4 46.14 -39.03 -7.10
N ASP A 5 45.04 -38.38 -7.45
CA ASP A 5 44.40 -38.52 -8.77
C ASP A 5 43.38 -37.39 -8.93
N SER A 6 43.62 -36.45 -9.84
CA SER A 6 42.81 -35.23 -9.98
C SER A 6 41.64 -35.39 -10.97
N SER A 7 41.31 -36.63 -11.34
CA SER A 7 40.30 -36.95 -12.37
C SER A 7 39.03 -37.63 -11.83
N TYR A 8 39.00 -38.03 -10.55
CA TYR A 8 37.81 -38.59 -9.90
C TYR A 8 37.75 -38.15 -8.44
N LEU A 9 36.94 -37.13 -8.14
CA LEU A 9 36.53 -36.82 -6.78
C LEU A 9 35.02 -36.58 -6.82
N ASP A 10 34.26 -37.63 -7.10
CA ASP A 10 32.98 -37.78 -6.41
C ASP A 10 33.32 -37.77 -4.91
N LEU A 11 32.56 -37.03 -4.11
CA LEU A 11 32.74 -37.04 -2.66
C LEU A 11 32.73 -38.52 -2.23
N SER A 12 33.82 -39.00 -1.63
CA SER A 12 33.89 -40.40 -1.21
C SER A 12 32.71 -40.73 -0.31
N ASP A 13 32.14 -41.93 -0.40
CA ASP A 13 31.01 -42.36 0.45
C ASP A 13 31.25 -42.05 1.93
N ASN A 14 32.48 -42.28 2.43
CA ASN A 14 32.90 -41.95 3.79
C ASN A 14 32.71 -40.46 4.17
N PHE A 15 32.92 -39.54 3.23
CA PHE A 15 32.76 -38.10 3.45
C PHE A 15 31.27 -37.72 3.52
N THR A 16 30.45 -38.34 2.67
CA THR A 16 29.00 -38.18 2.65
C THR A 16 28.36 -38.78 3.91
N ASP A 17 28.77 -39.99 4.30
CA ASP A 17 28.34 -40.69 5.53
C ASP A 17 28.69 -39.90 6.79
N LEU A 18 29.88 -39.27 6.82
CA LEU A 18 30.27 -38.36 7.89
C LEU A 18 29.32 -37.17 7.96
N GLY A 19 28.98 -36.56 6.82
CA GLY A 19 28.06 -35.43 6.80
C GLY A 19 26.63 -35.82 7.22
N PHE A 20 26.13 -36.98 6.81
CA PHE A 20 24.86 -37.51 7.34
C PHE A 20 24.91 -37.74 8.85
N SER A 21 26.03 -38.28 9.35
CA SER A 21 26.25 -38.47 10.78
C SER A 21 26.26 -37.14 11.54
N ILE A 22 26.84 -36.09 10.93
CA ILE A 22 26.83 -34.73 11.47
C ILE A 22 25.42 -34.16 11.52
N ILE A 23 24.67 -34.24 10.41
CA ILE A 23 23.29 -33.75 10.35
C ILE A 23 22.45 -34.46 11.41
N ASN A 24 22.55 -35.80 11.52
CA ASN A 24 21.71 -36.59 12.43
C ASN A 24 22.05 -36.37 13.91
N ASN A 25 23.32 -36.12 14.26
CA ASN A 25 23.79 -36.03 15.64
C ASN A 25 24.32 -34.63 16.02
N GLN A 26 23.88 -33.59 15.30
CA GLN A 26 24.36 -32.21 15.39
C GLN A 26 24.53 -31.67 16.81
N GLU A 27 23.58 -31.94 17.72
CA GLU A 27 23.60 -31.46 19.10
C GLU A 27 24.75 -32.06 19.94
N SER A 28 25.22 -33.25 19.57
CA SER A 28 26.26 -34.00 20.29
C SER A 28 27.66 -33.82 19.73
N ILE A 29 27.79 -33.17 18.56
CA ILE A 29 29.05 -33.03 17.83
C ILE A 29 29.67 -31.66 18.12
N ASP A 30 30.99 -31.64 18.33
CA ASP A 30 31.74 -30.40 18.52
C ASP A 30 31.54 -29.48 17.29
N THR A 31 31.14 -28.24 17.56
CA THR A 31 30.95 -27.19 16.55
C THR A 31 32.21 -26.97 15.71
N ASN A 32 33.41 -27.20 16.26
CA ASN A 32 34.66 -27.13 15.49
C ASN A 32 34.74 -28.18 14.38
N ILE A 33 34.21 -29.39 14.62
CA ILE A 33 34.17 -30.46 13.60
C ILE A 33 33.20 -30.07 12.49
N ILE A 34 32.02 -29.57 12.86
CA ILE A 34 31.01 -29.09 11.91
C ILE A 34 31.58 -27.96 11.05
N ASN A 35 32.20 -26.95 11.68
CA ASN A 35 32.85 -25.84 10.97
C ASN A 35 34.00 -26.30 10.08
N THR A 36 34.78 -27.30 10.50
CA THR A 36 35.86 -27.86 9.68
C THR A 36 35.29 -28.55 8.43
N TYR A 37 34.19 -29.28 8.57
CA TYR A 37 33.50 -29.92 7.45
C TYR A 37 32.93 -28.90 6.46
N ILE A 38 32.27 -27.85 6.97
CA ILE A 38 31.75 -26.72 6.17
C ILE A 38 32.88 -26.04 5.41
N ASN A 39 33.95 -25.63 6.09
CA ASN A 39 35.10 -24.97 5.47
C ASN A 39 35.76 -25.86 4.41
N GLY A 40 35.76 -27.18 4.62
CA GLY A 40 36.22 -28.15 3.63
C GLY A 40 35.40 -28.10 2.34
N LEU A 41 34.07 -28.13 2.45
CA LEU A 41 33.15 -28.00 1.31
C LEU A 41 33.32 -26.67 0.59
N GLU A 42 33.32 -25.56 1.33
CA GLU A 42 33.49 -24.23 0.75
C GLU A 42 34.83 -24.11 0.01
N LYS A 43 35.91 -24.65 0.58
CA LYS A 43 37.22 -24.66 -0.09
C LYS A 43 37.22 -25.47 -1.39
N ILE A 44 36.50 -26.60 -1.44
CA ILE A 44 36.36 -27.38 -2.67
C ILE A 44 35.60 -26.58 -3.72
N LEU A 45 34.47 -25.96 -3.35
CA LEU A 45 33.69 -25.10 -4.26
C LEU A 45 34.54 -23.93 -4.80
N CYS A 46 35.29 -23.25 -3.93
CA CYS A 46 36.16 -22.13 -4.29
C CYS A 46 37.38 -22.52 -5.14
N SER A 47 37.87 -23.76 -5.02
CA SER A 47 39.05 -24.22 -5.75
C SER A 47 38.73 -24.86 -7.11
N THR A 48 37.45 -25.11 -7.40
CA THR A 48 37.05 -25.74 -8.66
C THR A 48 37.12 -24.73 -9.82
N PRO A 49 37.84 -25.02 -10.92
CA PRO A 49 38.02 -24.08 -12.02
C PRO A 49 36.69 -23.61 -12.62
N ILE A 50 36.62 -22.33 -12.97
CA ILE A 50 35.40 -21.67 -13.50
C ILE A 50 35.08 -22.10 -14.94
N LEU A 51 36.11 -22.49 -15.71
CA LEU A 51 36.04 -22.73 -17.17
C LEU A 51 35.72 -24.18 -17.57
N SER A 52 35.67 -25.13 -16.62
CA SER A 52 35.35 -26.53 -16.91
C SER A 52 33.90 -26.82 -16.55
N ASN A 53 33.15 -27.45 -17.46
CA ASN A 53 31.86 -28.07 -17.15
C ASN A 53 32.11 -29.26 -16.26
N ASP A 54 32.04 -29.01 -14.95
CA ASP A 54 32.58 -29.90 -13.95
C ASP A 54 31.43 -30.47 -13.14
N ASP A 55 31.05 -31.71 -13.45
CA ASP A 55 30.07 -32.46 -12.68
C ASP A 55 30.49 -32.59 -11.21
N LYS A 56 31.79 -32.49 -10.92
CA LYS A 56 32.31 -32.40 -9.56
C LYS A 56 31.81 -31.17 -8.82
N TYR A 57 31.87 -29.98 -9.45
CA TYR A 57 31.36 -28.76 -8.84
C TYR A 57 29.87 -28.93 -8.51
N LYS A 58 29.09 -29.47 -9.47
CA LYS A 58 27.66 -29.69 -9.29
C LYS A 58 27.37 -30.64 -8.13
N ASN A 59 28.10 -31.76 -8.04
CA ASN A 59 27.94 -32.75 -6.96
C ASN A 59 28.26 -32.14 -5.60
N VAL A 60 29.38 -31.42 -5.48
CA VAL A 60 29.78 -30.76 -4.23
C VAL A 60 28.80 -29.65 -3.86
N ALA A 61 28.32 -28.87 -4.83
CA ALA A 61 27.37 -27.79 -4.59
C ALA A 61 26.01 -28.33 -4.15
N CYS A 62 25.48 -29.36 -4.82
CA CYS A 62 24.25 -30.04 -4.40
C CYS A 62 24.39 -30.62 -2.98
N TRP A 63 25.52 -31.23 -2.66
CA TRP A 63 25.77 -31.74 -1.31
C TRP A 63 25.90 -30.63 -0.27
N TYR A 64 26.59 -29.53 -0.59
CA TYR A 64 26.71 -28.39 0.31
C TYR A 64 25.34 -27.78 0.61
N ILE A 65 24.45 -27.65 -0.38
CA ILE A 65 23.06 -27.23 -0.17
C ILE A 65 22.35 -28.19 0.79
N HIS A 66 22.38 -29.50 0.51
CA HIS A 66 21.72 -30.50 1.35
C HIS A 66 22.23 -30.47 2.80
N PHE A 67 23.54 -30.33 2.96
CA PHE A 67 24.19 -30.25 4.26
C PHE A 67 23.77 -28.99 5.01
N VAL A 68 23.78 -27.82 4.36
CA VAL A 68 23.31 -26.56 4.94
C VAL A 68 21.83 -26.67 5.33
N GLN A 69 20.96 -27.23 4.47
CA GLN A 69 19.55 -27.48 4.79
C GLN A 69 19.40 -28.28 6.09
N GLY A 70 20.12 -29.39 6.21
CA GLY A 70 20.09 -30.24 7.40
C GLY A 70 20.50 -29.51 8.68
N LEU A 71 21.45 -28.58 8.60
CA LEU A 71 21.91 -27.80 9.75
C LEU A 71 20.95 -26.68 10.15
N VAL A 72 20.51 -25.86 9.18
CA VAL A 72 19.69 -24.67 9.47
C VAL A 72 18.32 -25.06 10.02
N VAL A 73 17.76 -26.17 9.54
CA VAL A 73 16.45 -26.69 9.97
C VAL A 73 16.46 -27.12 11.44
N LYS A 74 17.60 -27.54 11.96
CA LYS A 74 17.73 -27.99 13.35
C LYS A 74 18.08 -26.88 14.32
N GLU A 75 18.97 -25.96 13.94
CA GLU A 75 19.42 -24.89 14.83
C GLU A 75 19.59 -23.55 14.11
N GLU A 76 18.97 -22.51 14.68
CA GLU A 76 18.99 -21.14 14.14
C GLU A 76 20.40 -20.58 13.97
N LYS A 77 21.35 -21.00 14.83
CA LYS A 77 22.74 -20.51 14.83
C LYS A 77 23.46 -20.75 13.50
N TYR A 78 23.01 -21.71 12.68
CA TYR A 78 23.58 -22.00 11.37
C TYR A 78 22.97 -21.18 10.22
N SER A 79 21.97 -20.33 10.47
CA SER A 79 21.32 -19.50 9.44
C SER A 79 22.30 -18.57 8.69
N TYR A 80 23.47 -18.28 9.27
CA TYR A 80 24.53 -17.53 8.58
C TYR A 80 25.04 -18.24 7.31
N LEU A 81 24.92 -19.56 7.23
CA LEU A 81 25.35 -20.34 6.06
C LEU A 81 24.55 -20.00 4.80
N LEU A 82 23.31 -19.50 4.94
CA LEU A 82 22.55 -18.94 3.83
C LEU A 82 23.27 -17.73 3.20
N LYS A 83 23.92 -16.88 4.02
CA LYS A 83 24.74 -15.78 3.52
C LYS A 83 26.04 -16.28 2.90
N SER A 84 26.64 -17.34 3.44
CA SER A 84 27.81 -18.01 2.84
C SER A 84 27.49 -18.54 1.44
N ILE A 85 26.32 -19.16 1.23
CA ILE A 85 25.85 -19.58 -0.10
C ILE A 85 25.82 -18.39 -1.06
N CYS A 86 25.19 -17.26 -0.67
CA CYS A 86 25.17 -16.04 -1.51
C CYS A 86 26.58 -15.56 -1.88
N TYR A 87 27.52 -15.62 -0.94
CA TYR A 87 28.91 -15.23 -1.19
C TYR A 87 29.59 -16.13 -2.24
N ILE A 88 29.43 -17.45 -2.11
CA ILE A 88 30.00 -18.43 -3.05
C ILE A 88 29.35 -18.25 -4.43
N VAL A 89 28.04 -18.09 -4.47
CA VAL A 89 27.28 -17.84 -5.69
C VAL A 89 27.80 -16.59 -6.42
N ASN A 90 27.94 -15.47 -5.71
CA ASN A 90 28.35 -14.21 -6.31
C ASN A 90 29.82 -14.24 -6.77
N SER A 91 30.69 -14.90 -6.01
CA SER A 91 32.14 -14.92 -6.29
C SER A 91 32.56 -15.97 -7.33
N ILE A 92 31.86 -17.11 -7.37
CA ILE A 92 32.24 -18.29 -8.16
C ILE A 92 31.14 -18.67 -9.15
N GLU A 93 29.97 -19.09 -8.67
CA GLU A 93 28.96 -19.75 -9.51
C GLU A 93 28.43 -18.85 -10.63
N SER A 94 28.20 -17.58 -10.33
CA SER A 94 27.75 -16.57 -11.30
C SER A 94 28.68 -16.48 -12.52
N ARG A 95 29.99 -16.65 -12.31
CA ARG A 95 31.04 -16.55 -13.34
C ARG A 95 31.26 -17.83 -14.13
N ARG A 96 30.69 -18.95 -13.69
CA ARG A 96 30.80 -20.23 -14.39
C ARG A 96 30.02 -20.19 -15.69
N THR A 97 30.58 -20.80 -16.74
CA THR A 97 29.95 -20.93 -18.06
C THR A 97 28.90 -22.04 -18.12
N ASP A 98 28.74 -22.80 -17.04
CA ASP A 98 27.79 -23.90 -16.95
C ASP A 98 26.35 -23.39 -16.98
N ASN A 99 25.51 -24.04 -17.80
CA ASN A 99 24.08 -23.72 -17.86
C ASN A 99 23.36 -24.07 -16.54
N TYR A 100 23.82 -25.11 -15.85
CA TYR A 100 23.22 -25.54 -14.60
C TYR A 100 24.00 -25.01 -13.39
N LYS A 101 23.35 -24.18 -12.59
CA LYS A 101 23.93 -23.46 -11.44
C LYS A 101 23.17 -23.79 -10.14
N PRO A 102 23.51 -24.90 -9.45
CA PRO A 102 22.70 -25.44 -8.36
C PRO A 102 22.51 -24.48 -7.18
N LEU A 103 23.52 -23.69 -6.80
CA LEU A 103 23.39 -22.74 -5.68
C LEU A 103 22.49 -21.54 -6.04
N LEU A 104 22.35 -21.20 -7.32
CA LEU A 104 21.44 -20.16 -7.84
C LEU A 104 19.99 -20.63 -8.03
N THR A 105 19.75 -21.92 -8.25
CA THR A 105 18.41 -22.46 -8.57
C THR A 105 17.41 -22.48 -7.41
N GLY A 106 17.79 -22.02 -6.21
CA GLY A 106 16.90 -22.05 -5.05
C GLY A 106 16.72 -23.44 -4.43
N ARG A 107 17.56 -24.42 -4.76
CA ARG A 107 17.49 -25.78 -4.18
C ARG A 107 17.53 -25.82 -2.67
N ILE A 108 18.07 -24.79 -2.02
CA ILE A 108 18.01 -24.62 -0.57
C ILE A 108 16.58 -24.63 -0.02
N TYR A 109 15.58 -24.23 -0.82
CA TYR A 109 14.16 -24.23 -0.41
C TYR A 109 13.50 -25.60 -0.56
N MET A 110 14.12 -26.56 -1.25
CA MET A 110 13.56 -27.91 -1.41
C MET A 110 13.33 -28.58 -0.05
N ASN A 111 12.28 -29.38 0.01
CA ASN A 111 11.89 -30.21 1.16
C ASN A 111 11.46 -29.46 2.43
N PHE A 112 11.56 -28.13 2.50
CA PHE A 112 11.06 -27.35 3.65
C PHE A 112 9.57 -27.60 3.92
N THR A 113 8.79 -27.85 2.87
CA THR A 113 7.38 -28.26 2.94
C THR A 113 7.11 -29.51 3.78
N TYR A 114 8.08 -30.43 3.84
CA TYR A 114 7.96 -31.72 4.50
C TYR A 114 8.63 -31.74 5.87
N ILE A 115 9.24 -30.62 6.26
CA ILE A 115 9.93 -30.48 7.53
C ILE A 115 8.89 -30.13 8.58
N THR A 116 8.74 -31.01 9.55
CA THR A 116 7.75 -30.84 10.61
C THR A 116 8.21 -29.85 11.68
N THR A 117 9.51 -29.56 11.79
CA THR A 117 10.05 -28.70 12.85
C THR A 117 11.20 -27.84 12.33
N TRP A 118 11.14 -26.53 12.58
CA TRP A 118 12.21 -25.60 12.20
C TRP A 118 12.20 -24.34 13.09
N PRO A 119 13.38 -23.71 13.32
CA PRO A 119 13.53 -22.63 14.29
C PRO A 119 12.85 -21.33 13.85
N SER A 120 12.32 -20.58 14.81
CA SER A 120 11.50 -19.38 14.58
C SER A 120 12.18 -18.26 13.77
N GLY A 121 13.53 -18.18 13.78
CA GLY A 121 14.29 -17.21 12.98
C GLY A 121 14.55 -17.60 11.51
N LEU A 122 14.34 -18.88 11.15
CA LEU A 122 14.75 -19.39 9.84
C LEU A 122 13.91 -18.82 8.69
N GLY A 123 12.59 -18.67 8.85
CA GLY A 123 11.74 -18.09 7.82
C GLY A 123 12.22 -16.70 7.38
N LYS A 124 12.64 -15.85 8.33
CA LYS A 124 13.22 -14.53 8.01
C LYS A 124 14.53 -14.67 7.23
N ALA A 125 15.42 -15.55 7.67
CA ALA A 125 16.71 -15.77 7.03
C ALA A 125 16.55 -16.32 5.59
N LEU A 126 15.56 -17.19 5.35
CA LEU A 126 15.19 -17.71 4.04
C LEU A 126 14.69 -16.60 3.10
N ILE A 127 13.87 -15.66 3.57
CA ILE A 127 13.42 -14.51 2.77
C ILE A 127 14.57 -13.54 2.49
N GLU A 128 15.45 -13.27 3.46
CA GLU A 128 16.66 -12.46 3.23
C GLU A 128 17.56 -13.12 2.16
N HIS A 129 17.74 -14.43 2.25
CA HIS A 129 18.49 -15.22 1.27
C HIS A 129 17.85 -15.15 -0.13
N PHE A 130 16.52 -15.26 -0.22
CA PHE A 130 15.78 -15.19 -1.49
C PHE A 130 16.00 -13.85 -2.19
N ASN A 131 15.93 -12.76 -1.42
CA ASN A 131 16.18 -11.42 -1.94
C ASN A 131 17.61 -11.26 -2.48
N GLN A 132 18.60 -11.77 -1.75
CA GLN A 132 20.00 -11.71 -2.16
C GLN A 132 20.28 -12.56 -3.41
N LEU A 133 19.77 -13.79 -3.46
CA LEU A 133 19.90 -14.63 -4.66
C LEU A 133 19.21 -14.01 -5.86
N THR A 134 18.05 -13.37 -5.67
CA THR A 134 17.36 -12.63 -6.74
C THR A 134 18.25 -11.51 -7.28
N ASP A 135 18.88 -10.72 -6.40
CA ASP A 135 19.80 -9.64 -6.81
C ASP A 135 21.01 -10.21 -7.59
N ILE A 136 21.61 -11.29 -7.10
CA ILE A 136 22.75 -11.92 -7.80
C ILE A 136 22.34 -12.50 -9.15
N CYS A 137 21.14 -13.10 -9.27
CA CYS A 137 20.64 -13.60 -10.54
C CYS A 137 20.44 -12.47 -11.56
N ILE A 138 19.92 -11.32 -11.11
CA ILE A 138 19.74 -10.12 -11.94
C ILE A 138 21.12 -9.59 -12.40
N ASP A 139 22.06 -9.43 -11.47
CA ASP A 139 23.40 -8.90 -11.76
C ASP A 139 24.22 -9.82 -12.67
N SER A 140 23.93 -11.12 -12.67
CA SER A 140 24.60 -12.14 -13.50
C SER A 140 23.84 -12.55 -14.76
N ASP A 141 22.75 -11.84 -15.10
CA ASP A 141 21.89 -12.08 -16.27
C ASP A 141 21.32 -13.52 -16.35
N ASN A 142 21.04 -14.15 -15.20
CA ASN A 142 20.63 -15.56 -15.14
C ASN A 142 19.12 -15.74 -14.94
N LYS A 143 18.38 -15.59 -16.04
CA LYS A 143 16.92 -15.61 -16.10
C LYS A 143 16.29 -16.92 -15.61
N ASP A 144 16.80 -18.06 -16.07
CA ASP A 144 16.26 -19.38 -15.69
C ASP A 144 16.38 -19.65 -14.19
N SER A 145 17.45 -19.14 -13.57
CA SER A 145 17.66 -19.27 -12.13
C SER A 145 16.62 -18.49 -11.33
N ILE A 146 16.17 -17.34 -11.81
CA ILE A 146 15.11 -16.54 -11.16
C ILE A 146 13.78 -17.32 -11.15
N VAL A 147 13.43 -17.93 -12.28
CA VAL A 147 12.17 -18.70 -12.40
C VAL A 147 12.21 -19.91 -11.45
N ASN A 148 13.32 -20.66 -11.44
CA ASN A 148 13.51 -21.79 -10.54
C ASN A 148 13.49 -21.36 -9.07
N LEU A 149 14.21 -20.29 -8.73
CA LEU A 149 14.26 -19.74 -7.37
C LEU A 149 12.87 -19.41 -6.83
N TYR A 150 12.02 -18.79 -7.65
CA TYR A 150 10.63 -18.51 -7.28
C TYR A 150 9.81 -19.79 -7.11
N SER A 151 9.97 -20.76 -8.01
CA SER A 151 9.28 -22.07 -7.93
C SER A 151 9.61 -22.81 -6.64
N GLU A 152 10.90 -22.86 -6.29
CA GLU A 152 11.39 -23.53 -5.08
C GLU A 152 10.95 -22.79 -3.81
N LEU A 153 10.99 -21.45 -3.80
CA LEU A 153 10.44 -20.67 -2.68
C LEU A 153 8.97 -21.01 -2.46
N ILE A 154 8.14 -21.01 -3.50
CA ILE A 154 6.72 -21.36 -3.30
C ILE A 154 6.55 -22.77 -2.81
N SER A 155 7.29 -23.72 -3.38
CA SER A 155 7.20 -25.10 -2.95
C SER A 155 7.44 -25.19 -1.43
N SER A 156 8.46 -24.47 -0.92
CA SER A 156 8.78 -24.41 0.52
C SER A 156 7.69 -23.80 1.42
N LEU A 157 6.75 -23.02 0.89
CA LEU A 157 5.67 -22.41 1.68
C LEU A 157 4.56 -23.38 2.07
N GLY A 158 4.56 -24.59 1.51
CA GLY A 158 3.57 -25.61 1.81
C GLY A 158 2.32 -25.55 0.94
N PHE A 159 1.38 -26.44 1.29
CA PHE A 159 0.10 -26.57 0.58
C PHE A 159 -0.93 -25.61 1.18
N GLY A 160 -1.35 -24.64 0.37
CA GLY A 160 -2.35 -23.65 0.77
C GLY A 160 -1.85 -22.55 1.70
N ILE A 161 -2.71 -21.55 1.90
CA ILE A 161 -2.46 -20.38 2.75
C ILE A 161 -2.99 -20.67 4.15
N ILE A 162 -2.15 -20.53 5.17
CA ILE A 162 -2.58 -20.64 6.57
C ILE A 162 -3.39 -19.39 6.94
N THR A 163 -4.65 -19.60 7.29
CA THR A 163 -5.55 -18.49 7.66
C THR A 163 -5.42 -18.11 9.13
N THR A 164 -5.78 -16.87 9.48
CA THR A 164 -5.86 -16.44 10.89
C THR A 164 -6.86 -17.28 11.67
N ASN A 165 -7.98 -17.66 11.04
CA ASN A 165 -9.02 -18.48 11.66
C ASN A 165 -8.51 -19.88 12.00
N GLU A 166 -7.69 -20.49 11.13
CA GLU A 166 -7.03 -21.77 11.44
C GLU A 166 -6.19 -21.68 12.71
N LEU A 167 -5.46 -20.57 12.91
CA LEU A 167 -4.66 -20.39 14.12
C LEU A 167 -5.53 -20.14 15.35
N ILE A 168 -6.52 -19.25 15.24
CA ILE A 168 -7.43 -18.90 16.36
C ILE A 168 -8.16 -20.15 16.86
N TYR A 169 -8.63 -20.99 15.94
CA TYR A 169 -9.41 -22.18 16.28
C TYR A 169 -8.62 -23.48 16.27
N TYR A 170 -7.28 -23.41 16.17
CA TYR A 170 -6.41 -24.59 16.08
C TYR A 170 -6.69 -25.63 17.17
N PHE A 171 -6.89 -25.17 18.42
CA PHE A 171 -7.11 -26.06 19.56
C PHE A 171 -8.54 -26.60 19.68
N ASN A 172 -9.51 -26.07 18.92
CA ASN A 172 -10.92 -26.46 19.03
C ASN A 172 -11.18 -27.86 18.47
N ASP A 173 -10.30 -28.36 17.60
CA ASP A 173 -10.41 -29.70 17.02
C ASP A 173 -10.01 -30.81 18.01
N TYR A 174 -9.39 -30.45 19.14
CA TYR A 174 -8.92 -31.40 20.14
C TYR A 174 -9.95 -31.64 21.23
N LYS A 175 -10.12 -32.90 21.63
CA LYS A 175 -11.00 -33.27 22.74
C LYS A 175 -10.41 -32.81 24.07
N VAL A 176 -11.16 -32.02 24.80
CA VAL A 176 -10.78 -31.53 26.13
C VAL A 176 -11.88 -31.84 27.14
N ASN A 177 -11.51 -31.97 28.41
CA ASN A 177 -12.48 -32.16 29.47
C ASN A 177 -13.37 -30.91 29.62
N ASN A 178 -14.65 -31.08 29.96
CA ASN A 178 -15.59 -29.97 30.12
C ASN A 178 -15.10 -28.88 31.10
N HIS A 179 -14.29 -29.25 32.10
CA HIS A 179 -13.71 -28.31 33.07
C HIS A 179 -12.52 -27.51 32.53
N GLU A 180 -11.95 -27.89 31.38
CA GLU A 180 -10.84 -27.20 30.72
C GLU A 180 -11.31 -26.37 29.51
N TYR A 181 -12.60 -26.38 29.18
CA TYR A 181 -13.14 -25.66 28.02
C TYR A 181 -12.92 -24.15 28.10
N SER A 182 -12.94 -23.57 29.30
CA SER A 182 -12.62 -22.14 29.49
C SER A 182 -11.20 -21.79 29.06
N LYS A 183 -10.25 -22.73 29.19
CA LYS A 183 -8.86 -22.54 28.75
C LYS A 183 -8.71 -22.52 27.23
N LEU A 184 -9.55 -23.26 26.50
CA LEU A 184 -9.58 -23.18 25.03
C LEU A 184 -10.04 -21.80 24.56
N ILE A 185 -11.07 -21.25 25.22
CA ILE A 185 -11.57 -19.90 24.93
C ILE A 185 -10.47 -18.87 25.23
N GLU A 186 -9.80 -19.00 26.38
CA GLU A 186 -8.69 -18.12 26.76
C GLU A 186 -7.51 -18.20 25.78
N LEU A 187 -7.15 -19.40 25.31
CA LEU A 187 -6.14 -19.58 24.25
C LEU A 187 -6.55 -18.91 22.94
N SER A 188 -7.79 -19.13 22.49
CA SER A 188 -8.30 -18.56 21.23
C SER A 188 -8.29 -17.03 21.29
N ASN A 189 -8.73 -16.45 22.41
CA ASN A 189 -8.71 -15.02 22.64
C ASN A 189 -7.27 -14.47 22.66
N TYR A 190 -6.34 -15.17 23.32
CA TYR A 190 -4.94 -14.77 23.34
C TYR A 190 -4.32 -14.78 21.94
N ILE A 191 -4.61 -15.80 21.13
CA ILE A 191 -4.13 -15.92 19.75
C ILE A 191 -4.72 -14.78 18.90
N GLU A 192 -6.02 -14.53 19.01
CA GLU A 192 -6.73 -13.45 18.31
C GLU A 192 -6.16 -12.07 18.67
N GLU A 193 -5.98 -11.77 19.97
CA GLU A 193 -5.36 -10.52 20.43
C GLU A 193 -3.93 -10.35 19.90
N THR A 194 -3.14 -11.42 19.90
CA THR A 194 -1.75 -11.40 19.40
C THR A 194 -1.70 -11.13 17.89
N LEU A 195 -2.60 -11.76 17.12
CA LEU A 195 -2.73 -11.54 15.68
C LEU A 195 -3.20 -10.12 15.35
N ASN A 196 -4.17 -9.59 16.11
CA ASN A 196 -4.73 -8.25 15.93
C ASN A 196 -3.71 -7.14 16.26
N ASN A 197 -2.80 -7.39 17.20
CA ASN A 197 -1.72 -6.45 17.54
C ASN A 197 -0.53 -6.49 16.57
N GLU A 198 -0.63 -7.23 15.47
CA GLU A 198 0.44 -7.49 14.49
C GLU A 198 1.75 -8.05 15.10
N SER A 199 1.76 -8.46 16.36
CA SER A 199 2.91 -9.12 16.97
C SER A 199 3.05 -10.51 16.34
N LEU A 200 4.02 -10.65 15.43
CA LEU A 200 4.35 -11.91 14.76
C LEU A 200 5.00 -12.95 15.69
N THR A 201 5.24 -12.57 16.94
CA THR A 201 5.89 -13.41 17.96
C THR A 201 4.87 -13.84 18.99
N PHE A 202 4.58 -15.14 19.00
CA PHE A 202 3.78 -15.77 20.03
C PHE A 202 4.64 -16.10 21.25
N ASP A 203 4.15 -15.79 22.45
CA ASP A 203 4.83 -16.20 23.68
C ASP A 203 4.44 -17.64 24.01
N TYR A 204 5.31 -18.57 23.61
CA TYR A 204 5.07 -20.00 23.84
C TYR A 204 4.98 -20.36 25.33
N LYS A 205 5.67 -19.63 26.22
CA LYS A 205 5.54 -19.86 27.67
C LYS A 205 4.12 -19.54 28.11
N LYS A 206 3.59 -18.41 27.65
CA LYS A 206 2.20 -18.01 27.92
C LYS A 206 1.18 -18.98 27.33
N ILE A 207 1.39 -19.45 26.09
CA ILE A 207 0.53 -20.48 25.47
C ILE A 207 0.50 -21.73 26.34
N LYS A 208 1.67 -22.20 26.79
CA LYS A 208 1.80 -23.38 27.64
C LYS A 208 1.14 -23.22 29.02
N GLU A 209 1.18 -22.02 29.59
CA GLU A 209 0.52 -21.69 30.87
C GLU A 209 -1.00 -21.74 30.76
N ILE A 210 -1.56 -21.18 29.68
CA ILE A 210 -3.01 -21.14 29.45
C ILE A 210 -3.54 -22.51 29.02
N ALA A 211 -2.76 -23.28 28.25
CA ALA A 211 -3.20 -24.52 27.64
C ALA A 211 -3.83 -25.53 28.62
N PRO A 212 -4.84 -26.29 28.17
CA PRO A 212 -5.34 -27.46 28.89
C PRO A 212 -4.22 -28.40 29.33
N ALA A 213 -4.32 -28.96 30.54
CA ALA A 213 -3.30 -29.87 31.05
C ALA A 213 -3.22 -31.14 30.19
N SER A 214 -4.34 -31.54 29.58
CA SER A 214 -4.42 -32.61 28.59
C SER A 214 -3.48 -32.43 27.39
N PHE A 215 -3.12 -31.20 27.01
CA PHE A 215 -2.17 -30.93 25.91
C PHE A 215 -0.70 -30.94 26.36
N THR A 216 -0.43 -30.99 27.67
CA THR A 216 0.94 -30.97 28.22
C THR A 216 1.37 -32.31 28.83
N GLN A 217 0.46 -33.28 28.93
CA GLN A 217 0.74 -34.61 29.46
C GLN A 217 1.38 -35.49 28.38
N LYS A 218 2.64 -35.89 28.57
CA LYS A 218 3.31 -36.88 27.72
C LYS A 218 2.58 -38.23 27.77
N LYS A 219 1.96 -38.64 26.67
CA LYS A 219 1.58 -40.03 26.40
C LYS A 219 2.20 -40.46 25.08
N GLY A 220 3.24 -41.30 25.13
CA GLY A 220 3.78 -42.01 23.95
C GLY A 220 4.37 -41.12 22.83
N ASP A 221 4.51 -41.72 21.64
CA ASP A 221 5.02 -41.15 20.37
C ASP A 221 4.07 -40.12 19.72
N ASP A 222 3.08 -39.60 20.45
CA ASP A 222 2.23 -38.51 19.96
C ASP A 222 3.04 -37.20 20.05
N ASP A 223 3.37 -36.64 18.88
CA ASP A 223 3.95 -35.32 18.74
C ASP A 223 3.15 -34.28 19.56
N ASP A 224 3.84 -33.61 20.47
CA ASP A 224 3.28 -32.62 21.41
C ASP A 224 2.38 -31.61 20.66
N ILE A 225 1.09 -31.57 20.99
CA ILE A 225 0.07 -30.70 20.34
C ILE A 225 0.54 -29.24 20.29
N LEU A 226 1.23 -28.80 21.35
CA LEU A 226 1.79 -27.45 21.43
C LEU A 226 2.96 -27.24 20.47
N LYS A 227 3.81 -28.25 20.28
CA LYS A 227 4.90 -28.21 19.29
C LYS A 227 4.35 -28.16 17.86
N SER A 228 3.31 -28.94 17.57
CA SER A 228 2.62 -28.87 16.27
C SER A 228 2.03 -27.47 16.02
N PHE A 229 1.45 -26.84 17.05
CA PHE A 229 0.97 -25.46 16.96
C PHE A 229 2.10 -24.45 16.71
N GLU A 230 3.23 -24.60 17.41
CA GLU A 230 4.42 -23.77 17.21
C GLU A 230 4.93 -23.84 15.76
N ASN A 231 4.95 -25.03 15.16
CA ASN A 231 5.33 -25.20 13.76
C ASN A 231 4.34 -24.50 12.81
N LYS A 232 3.03 -24.65 13.04
CA LYS A 232 2.00 -23.98 12.25
C LYS A 232 2.11 -22.45 12.33
N ILE A 233 2.50 -21.90 13.48
CA ILE A 233 2.81 -20.48 13.65
C ILE A 233 4.04 -20.07 12.82
N ASN A 234 5.11 -20.87 12.86
CA ASN A 234 6.33 -20.58 12.10
C ASN A 234 6.05 -20.58 10.59
N ASP A 235 5.25 -21.53 10.10
CA ASP A 235 4.82 -21.59 8.70
C ASP A 235 3.97 -20.38 8.32
N TYR A 236 3.00 -19.99 9.18
CA TYR A 236 2.18 -18.79 8.96
C TYR A 236 3.04 -17.52 8.88
N ASN A 237 4.01 -17.38 9.79
CA ASN A 237 4.93 -16.26 9.79
C ASN A 237 5.81 -16.23 8.53
N PHE A 238 6.29 -17.39 8.08
CA PHE A 238 7.05 -17.49 6.84
C PHE A 238 6.21 -17.10 5.63
N GLN A 239 4.99 -17.62 5.50
CA GLN A 239 4.05 -17.24 4.45
C GLN A 239 3.77 -15.75 4.46
N LYS A 240 3.47 -15.15 5.62
CA LYS A 240 3.22 -13.71 5.74
C LYS A 240 4.43 -12.87 5.34
N MET A 241 5.65 -13.29 5.68
CA MET A 241 6.87 -12.62 5.23
C MET A 241 7.07 -12.74 3.72
N ALA A 242 6.79 -13.90 3.13
CA ALA A 242 6.85 -14.11 1.68
C ALA A 242 5.84 -13.23 0.93
N PHE A 243 4.58 -13.16 1.41
CA PHE A 243 3.57 -12.26 0.86
C PHE A 243 3.96 -10.79 0.97
N LYS A 244 4.58 -10.36 2.07
CA LYS A 244 5.10 -8.98 2.18
C LYS A 244 6.27 -8.72 1.23
N ASN A 245 7.08 -9.74 0.95
CA ASN A 245 8.25 -9.62 0.09
C ASN A 245 7.91 -9.65 -1.42
N ILE A 246 6.75 -10.17 -1.81
CA ILE A 246 6.43 -10.36 -3.23
C ILE A 246 6.42 -9.06 -4.03
N HIS A 247 6.00 -7.93 -3.45
CA HIS A 247 6.04 -6.64 -4.12
C HIS A 247 7.48 -6.17 -4.42
N ILE A 248 8.42 -6.46 -3.51
CA ILE A 248 9.85 -6.21 -3.74
C ILE A 248 10.33 -7.05 -4.91
N PHE A 249 10.01 -8.34 -4.91
CA PHE A 249 10.36 -9.26 -5.99
C PHE A 249 9.79 -8.80 -7.34
N ILE A 250 8.48 -8.54 -7.43
CA ILE A 250 7.82 -8.08 -8.67
C ILE A 250 8.49 -6.81 -9.19
N SER A 251 8.77 -5.83 -8.32
CA SER A 251 9.42 -4.58 -8.74
C SER A 251 10.84 -4.82 -9.28
N LYS A 252 11.66 -5.62 -8.58
CA LYS A 252 13.02 -5.99 -9.04
C LYS A 252 12.99 -6.68 -10.40
N ILE A 253 12.14 -7.68 -10.56
CA ILE A 253 11.99 -8.40 -11.83
C ILE A 253 11.49 -7.49 -12.93
N SER A 254 10.51 -6.62 -12.65
CA SER A 254 9.94 -5.72 -13.66
C SER A 254 10.91 -4.64 -14.15
N LYS A 255 11.84 -4.22 -13.28
CA LYS A 255 12.97 -3.36 -13.65
C LYS A 255 13.94 -4.07 -14.59
N TYR A 256 14.20 -5.35 -14.32
CA TYR A 256 15.17 -6.16 -15.06
C TYR A 256 14.59 -6.71 -16.38
N ASP A 257 13.58 -7.56 -16.31
CA ASP A 257 12.85 -8.10 -17.45
C ASP A 257 11.41 -8.46 -17.03
N THR A 258 10.45 -7.66 -17.47
CA THR A 258 9.03 -7.84 -17.13
C THR A 258 8.45 -9.13 -17.72
N GLY A 259 9.04 -9.67 -18.79
CA GLY A 259 8.63 -10.94 -19.41
C GLY A 259 8.81 -12.15 -18.49
N LEU A 260 9.75 -12.09 -17.53
CA LEU A 260 9.98 -13.19 -16.59
C LEU A 260 8.79 -13.47 -15.67
N LEU A 261 7.95 -12.46 -15.42
CA LEU A 261 6.72 -12.68 -14.65
C LEU A 261 5.77 -13.64 -15.37
N ILE A 262 5.75 -13.62 -16.70
CA ILE A 262 4.97 -14.58 -17.51
C ILE A 262 5.60 -15.96 -17.42
N ASP A 263 6.91 -16.07 -17.56
CA ASP A 263 7.61 -17.35 -17.48
C ASP A 263 7.37 -18.04 -16.12
N ILE A 264 7.31 -17.25 -15.05
CA ILE A 264 6.95 -17.73 -13.72
C ILE A 264 5.49 -18.21 -13.65
N CYS A 265 4.55 -17.47 -14.23
CA CYS A 265 3.15 -17.88 -14.27
C CYS A 265 2.94 -19.16 -15.07
N GLU A 266 3.56 -19.25 -16.25
CA GLU A 266 3.47 -20.38 -17.16
C GLU A 266 4.12 -21.65 -16.61
N LEU A 267 5.17 -21.54 -15.79
CA LEU A 267 5.77 -22.71 -15.15
C LEU A 267 4.81 -23.42 -14.16
N LYS A 268 3.90 -22.67 -13.54
CA LYS A 268 3.00 -23.20 -12.51
C LYS A 268 1.65 -23.60 -13.07
N ASN A 269 0.98 -22.65 -13.69
CA ASN A 269 -0.31 -22.84 -14.32
C ASN A 269 -0.17 -22.36 -15.76
N PRO A 270 0.41 -23.19 -16.64
CA PRO A 270 0.48 -22.87 -18.06
C PRO A 270 -0.92 -22.51 -18.53
N MET A 271 -1.04 -21.46 -19.34
CA MET A 271 -2.32 -21.06 -19.91
C MET A 271 -2.97 -22.19 -20.71
N SER A 272 -2.20 -23.18 -21.21
CA SER A 272 -2.71 -24.40 -21.85
C SER A 272 -3.24 -25.49 -20.90
N SER A 273 -2.99 -25.40 -19.60
CA SER A 273 -3.34 -26.44 -18.62
C SER A 273 -4.75 -26.25 -18.06
N GLU A 274 -5.52 -27.34 -17.98
CA GLU A 274 -6.78 -27.38 -17.22
C GLU A 274 -6.56 -27.72 -15.73
N ILE A 275 -5.32 -28.04 -15.35
CA ILE A 275 -4.92 -28.42 -14.00
C ILE A 275 -4.20 -27.24 -13.36
N ASN A 276 -4.79 -26.70 -12.29
CA ASN A 276 -4.16 -25.70 -11.43
C ASN A 276 -3.33 -26.39 -10.35
N MET A 277 -2.08 -25.95 -10.15
CA MET A 277 -1.24 -26.41 -9.06
C MET A 277 -1.78 -25.91 -7.71
N LEU A 278 -1.92 -26.83 -6.74
CA LEU A 278 -2.45 -26.55 -5.39
C LEU A 278 -1.42 -25.91 -4.42
N THR A 279 -0.38 -25.25 -4.94
CA THR A 279 0.67 -24.62 -4.11
C THR A 279 0.26 -23.26 -3.59
N CYS A 280 0.89 -22.76 -2.52
CA CYS A 280 0.71 -21.39 -2.04
C CYS A 280 1.10 -20.36 -3.12
N GLU A 281 0.15 -19.65 -3.74
CA GLU A 281 0.45 -18.69 -4.80
C GLU A 281 0.81 -17.31 -4.24
N LEU A 282 2.06 -16.88 -4.43
CA LEU A 282 2.52 -15.56 -4.02
C LEU A 282 2.18 -14.46 -5.03
N LEU A 283 2.29 -14.76 -6.33
CA LEU A 283 1.95 -13.78 -7.37
C LEU A 283 0.42 -13.68 -7.47
N PRO A 284 -0.13 -12.47 -7.67
CA PRO A 284 -1.55 -12.28 -7.90
C PRO A 284 -2.06 -13.16 -9.04
N ASN A 285 -3.03 -14.03 -8.75
CA ASN A 285 -3.50 -15.06 -9.68
C ASN A 285 -4.83 -14.72 -10.36
N SER A 286 -5.47 -13.64 -9.96
CA SER A 286 -6.76 -13.17 -10.47
C SER A 286 -6.73 -11.66 -10.67
N ILE A 287 -7.65 -11.14 -11.48
CA ILE A 287 -7.82 -9.67 -11.64
C ILE A 287 -8.12 -9.02 -10.27
N GLN A 288 -8.91 -9.70 -9.43
CA GLN A 288 -9.23 -9.23 -8.09
C GLN A 288 -7.98 -9.12 -7.20
N ASP A 289 -7.09 -10.11 -7.24
CA ASP A 289 -5.87 -10.09 -6.42
C ASP A 289 -4.90 -9.01 -6.89
N ILE A 290 -4.81 -8.80 -8.21
CA ILE A 290 -4.01 -7.69 -8.76
C ILE A 290 -4.55 -6.35 -8.24
N PHE A 291 -5.87 -6.17 -8.23
CA PHE A 291 -6.49 -4.95 -7.70
C PHE A 291 -6.26 -4.81 -6.19
N ASN A 292 -6.35 -5.89 -5.43
CA ASN A 292 -6.06 -5.89 -4.00
C ASN A 292 -4.61 -5.49 -3.72
N SER A 293 -3.64 -6.04 -4.46
CA SER A 293 -2.22 -5.67 -4.38
C SER A 293 -2.03 -4.17 -4.63
N LEU A 294 -2.72 -3.61 -5.62
CA LEU A 294 -2.62 -2.19 -5.94
C LEU A 294 -3.21 -1.28 -4.87
N ILE A 295 -4.35 -1.63 -4.30
CA ILE A 295 -4.99 -0.87 -3.21
C ILE A 295 -4.09 -0.81 -1.97
N SER A 296 -3.28 -1.86 -1.76
CA SER A 296 -2.39 -2.01 -0.62
C SER A 296 -1.09 -1.20 -0.73
N LEU A 297 -0.72 -0.70 -1.91
CA LEU A 297 0.55 0.03 -2.15
C LEU A 297 0.75 1.24 -1.22
N ASP A 298 -0.32 1.99 -0.95
CA ASP A 298 -0.25 3.20 -0.11
C ASP A 298 -0.31 2.92 1.40
N ARG A 299 -0.41 1.65 1.83
CA ARG A 299 -0.46 1.28 3.25
C ARG A 299 0.91 0.89 3.83
N ASP A 300 1.90 0.64 2.99
CA ASP A 300 3.24 0.21 3.41
C ASP A 300 4.27 1.36 3.35
N ASP A 301 4.18 2.32 4.26
CA ASP A 301 5.17 3.39 4.45
C ASP A 301 6.60 2.85 4.68
N LEU A 302 6.70 1.62 5.21
CA LEU A 302 7.96 0.89 5.42
C LEU A 302 8.64 0.42 4.12
N LEU A 303 7.88 0.16 3.05
CA LEU A 303 8.45 -0.21 1.74
C LEU A 303 8.93 1.03 0.98
N MET A 304 8.16 2.12 1.04
CA MET A 304 8.48 3.40 0.40
C MET A 304 9.81 4.00 0.90
N SER A 305 10.04 3.97 2.21
CA SER A 305 11.27 4.50 2.83
C SER A 305 12.55 3.74 2.45
N ARG A 306 12.44 2.48 2.00
CA ARG A 306 13.59 1.62 1.67
C ARG A 306 13.92 1.55 0.18
N THR A 307 12.98 1.87 -0.71
CA THR A 307 13.09 1.53 -2.14
C THR A 307 12.90 2.71 -3.12
N GLY A 308 12.37 3.85 -2.65
CA GLY A 308 12.26 5.10 -3.43
C GLY A 308 11.13 5.13 -4.48
N GLU A 309 10.87 6.30 -5.07
CA GLU A 309 9.73 6.53 -5.99
C GLU A 309 9.74 5.63 -7.24
N MET A 310 10.93 5.23 -7.72
CA MET A 310 11.07 4.34 -8.88
C MET A 310 10.56 2.92 -8.61
N HIS A 311 10.52 2.48 -7.35
CA HIS A 311 10.01 1.16 -6.97
C HIS A 311 8.54 0.96 -7.36
N ASN A 312 7.70 1.96 -7.08
CA ASN A 312 6.27 1.93 -7.39
C ASN A 312 6.03 1.88 -8.89
N GLN A 313 6.84 2.59 -9.68
CA GLN A 313 6.71 2.57 -11.14
C GLN A 313 6.98 1.16 -11.69
N TYR A 314 8.06 0.50 -11.23
CA TYR A 314 8.36 -0.87 -11.67
C TYR A 314 7.35 -1.89 -11.12
N LEU A 315 6.83 -1.70 -9.91
CA LEU A 315 5.80 -2.55 -9.35
C LEU A 315 4.48 -2.45 -10.13
N ILE A 316 4.04 -1.23 -10.48
CA ILE A 316 2.90 -0.99 -11.35
C ILE A 316 3.13 -1.67 -12.71
N LYS A 317 4.31 -1.49 -13.32
CA LYS A 317 4.66 -2.15 -14.59
C LYS A 317 4.53 -3.68 -14.49
N GLY A 318 5.01 -4.28 -13.41
CA GLY A 318 4.90 -5.73 -13.17
C GLY A 318 3.48 -6.22 -12.99
N LEU A 319 2.71 -5.55 -12.15
CA LEU A 319 1.29 -5.84 -11.94
C LEU A 319 0.47 -5.65 -13.22
N SER A 320 0.84 -4.70 -14.08
CA SER A 320 0.25 -4.50 -15.40
C SER A 320 0.51 -5.68 -16.34
N MET A 321 1.72 -6.24 -16.31
CA MET A 321 2.05 -7.44 -17.10
C MET A 321 1.24 -8.66 -16.63
N LEU A 322 1.12 -8.85 -15.32
CA LEU A 322 0.29 -9.92 -14.73
C LEU A 322 -1.19 -9.73 -15.08
N PHE A 323 -1.67 -8.48 -15.09
CA PHE A 323 -3.04 -8.15 -15.50
C PHE A 323 -3.29 -8.53 -16.96
N ILE A 324 -2.39 -8.15 -17.88
CA ILE A 324 -2.48 -8.51 -19.29
C ILE A 324 -2.43 -10.03 -19.46
N TYR A 325 -1.55 -10.72 -18.73
CA TYR A 325 -1.49 -12.19 -18.74
C TYR A 325 -2.84 -12.81 -18.34
N LYS A 326 -3.48 -12.32 -17.26
CA LYS A 326 -4.80 -12.82 -16.84
C LYS A 326 -5.92 -12.48 -17.83
N VAL A 327 -5.84 -11.35 -18.52
CA VAL A 327 -6.73 -11.06 -19.64
C VAL A 327 -6.51 -12.04 -20.80
N CYS A 328 -5.26 -12.40 -21.12
CA CYS A 328 -4.97 -13.41 -22.14
C CYS A 328 -5.65 -14.75 -21.81
N VAL A 329 -5.61 -15.18 -20.54
CA VAL A 329 -6.31 -16.40 -20.08
C VAL A 329 -7.82 -16.31 -20.36
N LEU A 330 -8.46 -15.19 -20.04
CA LEU A 330 -9.89 -14.98 -20.31
C LEU A 330 -10.23 -15.03 -21.81
N VAL A 331 -9.38 -14.45 -22.66
CA VAL A 331 -9.51 -14.45 -24.13
C VAL A 331 -9.41 -15.86 -24.72
N LYS A 332 -8.70 -16.78 -24.06
CA LYS A 332 -8.60 -18.17 -24.51
C LYS A 332 -9.82 -18.99 -24.14
N ASP A 333 -10.38 -18.76 -22.96
CA ASP A 333 -11.47 -19.59 -22.44
C ASP A 333 -12.84 -19.22 -23.06
N ASP A 334 -12.87 -18.34 -24.08
CA ASP A 334 -14.06 -17.78 -24.73
C ASP A 334 -15.12 -17.35 -23.70
N SER A 335 -14.66 -16.87 -22.53
CA SER A 335 -15.55 -16.54 -21.42
C SER A 335 -16.35 -15.29 -21.80
N SER A 336 -17.57 -15.50 -22.34
CA SER A 336 -18.42 -14.44 -22.90
C SER A 336 -18.90 -13.41 -21.87
N THR A 337 -18.62 -13.63 -20.58
CA THR A 337 -18.99 -12.72 -19.49
C THR A 337 -17.88 -12.63 -18.47
N ILE A 338 -17.21 -11.48 -18.43
CA ILE A 338 -16.26 -11.14 -17.37
C ILE A 338 -17.08 -10.86 -16.11
N ASN A 339 -16.96 -11.72 -15.10
CA ASN A 339 -17.59 -11.45 -13.81
C ASN A 339 -16.81 -10.36 -13.07
N LEU A 340 -17.43 -9.18 -12.91
CA LEU A 340 -16.88 -8.03 -12.19
C LEU A 340 -17.61 -7.77 -10.86
N ASP A 341 -18.39 -8.71 -10.35
CA ASP A 341 -19.21 -8.56 -9.13
C ASP A 341 -18.36 -8.23 -7.90
N PHE A 342 -17.10 -8.69 -7.89
CA PHE A 342 -16.15 -8.38 -6.82
C PHE A 342 -15.87 -6.88 -6.68
N MET A 343 -16.09 -6.07 -7.73
CA MET A 343 -15.88 -4.62 -7.69
C MET A 343 -16.83 -3.93 -6.70
N SER A 344 -18.00 -4.49 -6.44
CA SER A 344 -18.98 -3.96 -5.48
C SER A 344 -18.45 -3.90 -4.03
N LYS A 345 -17.38 -4.65 -3.74
CA LYS A 345 -16.75 -4.72 -2.41
C LYS A 345 -15.78 -3.56 -2.16
N TYR A 346 -15.35 -2.83 -3.20
CA TYR A 346 -14.36 -1.77 -3.06
C TYR A 346 -14.98 -0.43 -2.67
N LYS A 347 -14.23 0.36 -1.91
CA LYS A 347 -14.61 1.75 -1.60
C LYS A 347 -14.34 2.65 -2.80
N LEU A 348 -14.97 3.83 -2.83
CA LEU A 348 -14.79 4.80 -3.91
C LEU A 348 -13.31 5.17 -4.13
N SER A 349 -12.54 5.43 -3.07
CA SER A 349 -11.10 5.73 -3.19
C SER A 349 -10.29 4.58 -3.77
N ASP A 350 -10.64 3.34 -3.42
CA ASP A 350 -9.95 2.17 -3.93
C ASP A 350 -10.24 1.99 -5.43
N LEU A 351 -11.50 2.22 -5.86
CA LEU A 351 -11.88 2.22 -7.27
C LEU A 351 -11.26 3.37 -8.07
N ASP A 352 -11.20 4.58 -7.52
CA ASP A 352 -10.54 5.71 -8.18
C ASP A 352 -9.03 5.43 -8.40
N LYS A 353 -8.38 4.75 -7.45
CA LYS A 353 -6.98 4.29 -7.62
C LYS A 353 -6.84 3.26 -8.73
N ILE A 354 -7.69 2.24 -8.74
CA ILE A 354 -7.69 1.24 -9.81
C ILE A 354 -7.96 1.90 -11.16
N ASN A 355 -8.89 2.87 -11.23
CA ASN A 355 -9.21 3.59 -12.45
C ASN A 355 -8.02 4.42 -12.97
N ASN A 356 -7.31 5.12 -12.09
CA ASN A 356 -6.10 5.85 -12.46
C ASN A 356 -5.01 4.89 -12.98
N LEU A 357 -4.89 3.73 -12.36
CA LEU A 357 -3.99 2.69 -12.84
C LEU A 357 -4.43 2.12 -14.18
N LEU A 358 -5.71 1.83 -14.43
CA LEU A 358 -6.16 1.34 -15.73
C LEU A 358 -5.89 2.34 -16.85
N LYS A 359 -5.92 3.66 -16.55
CA LYS A 359 -5.45 4.68 -17.49
C LYS A 359 -3.95 4.56 -17.75
N SER A 360 -3.14 4.46 -16.69
CA SER A 360 -1.69 4.24 -16.83
C SER A 360 -1.37 2.93 -17.55
N ILE A 361 -2.14 1.87 -17.31
CA ILE A 361 -2.09 0.59 -18.01
C ILE A 361 -2.40 0.85 -19.46
N SER A 362 -3.54 1.47 -19.80
CA SER A 362 -3.91 1.81 -21.18
C SER A 362 -2.78 2.52 -21.94
N ASP A 363 -2.08 3.46 -21.28
CA ASP A 363 -0.94 4.17 -21.87
C ASP A 363 0.25 3.24 -22.21
N ILE A 364 0.48 2.20 -21.40
CA ILE A 364 1.55 1.20 -21.61
C ILE A 364 1.06 -0.11 -22.26
N THR A 365 -0.25 -0.33 -22.38
CA THR A 365 -0.88 -1.56 -22.85
C THR A 365 -0.45 -1.83 -24.27
N SER A 366 -0.41 -0.81 -25.13
CA SER A 366 0.06 -0.95 -26.50
C SER A 366 1.51 -1.47 -26.55
N HIS A 367 2.38 -1.06 -25.62
CA HIS A 367 3.76 -1.55 -25.54
C HIS A 367 3.84 -2.96 -24.94
N LEU A 368 3.08 -3.24 -23.87
CA LEU A 368 3.12 -4.52 -23.18
C LEU A 368 2.42 -5.65 -23.96
N VAL A 369 1.31 -5.37 -24.64
CA VAL A 369 0.61 -6.32 -25.52
C VAL A 369 1.48 -6.69 -26.72
N ASN A 370 2.34 -5.78 -27.17
CA ASN A 370 3.32 -6.06 -28.21
C ASN A 370 4.61 -6.72 -27.70
N HIS A 371 4.72 -6.99 -26.39
CA HIS A 371 5.87 -7.68 -25.82
C HIS A 371 6.01 -9.09 -26.40
N GLN A 372 7.25 -9.52 -26.66
CA GLN A 372 7.52 -10.80 -27.32
C GLN A 372 6.84 -11.98 -26.62
N LYS A 373 6.91 -12.06 -25.29
CA LYS A 373 6.25 -13.12 -24.51
C LYS A 373 4.72 -13.16 -24.67
N ILE A 374 4.05 -12.02 -24.80
CA ILE A 374 2.61 -11.99 -25.09
C ILE A 374 2.34 -12.47 -26.51
N ASN A 375 3.17 -12.07 -27.47
CA ASN A 375 3.07 -12.58 -28.84
C ASN A 375 3.27 -14.10 -28.88
N ASP A 376 4.23 -14.64 -28.14
CA ASP A 376 4.52 -16.08 -28.06
C ASP A 376 3.31 -16.82 -27.46
N LEU A 377 2.70 -16.31 -26.39
CA LEU A 377 1.46 -16.86 -25.83
C LEU A 377 0.31 -16.85 -26.85
N CYS A 378 0.08 -15.71 -27.51
CA CYS A 378 -0.94 -15.62 -28.56
C CYS A 378 -0.68 -16.61 -29.69
N LEU A 379 0.59 -16.83 -30.07
CA LEU A 379 0.99 -17.77 -31.12
C LEU A 379 0.76 -19.23 -30.73
N LEU A 380 1.15 -19.61 -29.51
CA LEU A 380 0.96 -20.95 -28.97
C LEU A 380 -0.51 -21.37 -29.00
N HIS A 381 -1.44 -20.42 -28.86
CA HIS A 381 -2.87 -20.71 -28.78
C HIS A 381 -3.68 -20.44 -30.05
N SER A 382 -3.27 -19.48 -30.89
CA SER A 382 -4.03 -19.13 -32.10
C SER A 382 -3.76 -20.05 -33.29
N LEU A 383 -2.70 -20.87 -33.24
CA LEU A 383 -2.24 -21.81 -34.28
C LEU A 383 -1.96 -21.18 -35.67
N ALA A 384 -2.16 -19.87 -35.83
CA ALA A 384 -1.95 -19.14 -37.09
C ALA A 384 -1.58 -17.66 -36.83
N MET A 385 -0.55 -17.17 -37.54
CA MET A 385 0.04 -15.82 -37.36
C MET A 385 -0.93 -14.65 -37.64
N ASP A 386 -1.91 -14.86 -38.51
CA ASP A 386 -2.94 -13.90 -38.88
C ASP A 386 -3.91 -13.61 -37.72
N LYS A 387 -4.23 -14.63 -36.92
CA LYS A 387 -5.12 -14.53 -35.75
C LYS A 387 -4.48 -13.86 -34.52
N VAL A 388 -3.16 -13.70 -34.49
CA VAL A 388 -2.45 -13.02 -33.39
C VAL A 388 -2.80 -11.54 -33.31
N LYS A 389 -3.11 -10.90 -34.46
CA LYS A 389 -3.57 -9.51 -34.47
C LYS A 389 -4.97 -9.38 -33.88
N ASP A 390 -5.87 -10.28 -34.27
CA ASP A 390 -7.25 -10.30 -33.78
C ASP A 390 -7.28 -10.54 -32.27
N LYS A 391 -6.49 -11.49 -31.77
CA LYS A 391 -6.39 -11.76 -30.32
C LYS A 391 -5.80 -10.58 -29.53
N ARG A 392 -4.90 -9.78 -30.12
CA ARG A 392 -4.40 -8.55 -29.48
C ARG A 392 -5.48 -7.47 -29.38
N ILE A 393 -6.31 -7.34 -30.41
CA ILE A 393 -7.46 -6.43 -30.38
C ILE A 393 -8.43 -6.87 -29.29
N GLU A 394 -8.73 -8.17 -29.21
CA GLU A 394 -9.61 -8.74 -28.18
C GLU A 394 -9.11 -8.49 -26.74
N ILE A 395 -7.79 -8.63 -26.50
CA ILE A 395 -7.18 -8.28 -25.20
C ILE A 395 -7.45 -6.81 -24.85
N ILE A 396 -7.27 -5.89 -25.80
CA ILE A 396 -7.50 -4.45 -25.60
C ILE A 396 -8.98 -4.19 -25.31
N GLU A 397 -9.88 -4.81 -26.08
CA GLU A 397 -11.34 -4.69 -25.88
C GLU A 397 -11.76 -5.17 -24.48
N ILE A 398 -11.21 -6.29 -23.99
CA ILE A 398 -11.48 -6.76 -22.63
C ILE A 398 -11.00 -5.76 -21.57
N ILE A 399 -9.82 -5.17 -21.75
CA ILE A 399 -9.30 -4.14 -20.85
C ILE A 399 -10.23 -2.92 -20.82
N GLU A 400 -10.77 -2.52 -21.98
CA GLU A 400 -11.77 -1.46 -22.07
C GLU A 400 -13.09 -1.82 -21.37
N ILE A 401 -13.58 -3.06 -21.52
CA ILE A 401 -14.77 -3.54 -20.81
C ILE A 401 -14.57 -3.45 -19.29
N ILE A 402 -13.41 -3.90 -18.79
CA ILE A 402 -13.07 -3.81 -17.35
C ILE A 402 -13.04 -2.34 -16.91
N SER A 403 -12.40 -1.48 -17.69
CA SER A 403 -12.32 -0.04 -17.39
C SER A 403 -13.69 0.63 -17.34
N ASN A 404 -14.58 0.30 -18.29
CA ASN A 404 -15.95 0.78 -18.32
C ASN A 404 -16.78 0.26 -17.14
N GLY A 405 -16.57 -1.00 -16.75
CA GLY A 405 -17.18 -1.59 -15.54
C GLY A 405 -16.82 -0.81 -14.27
N ILE A 406 -15.55 -0.41 -14.12
CA ILE A 406 -15.10 0.42 -12.99
C ILE A 406 -15.76 1.79 -13.01
N ASN A 407 -15.76 2.48 -14.15
CA ASN A 407 -16.36 3.81 -14.26
C ASN A 407 -17.86 3.77 -13.92
N LYS A 408 -18.57 2.75 -14.40
CA LYS A 408 -19.98 2.55 -14.06
C LYS A 408 -20.18 2.37 -12.56
N ASN A 409 -19.36 1.55 -11.91
CA ASN A 409 -19.45 1.32 -10.46
C ASN A 409 -19.11 2.59 -9.65
N ILE A 410 -18.10 3.35 -10.09
CA ILE A 410 -17.78 4.68 -9.54
C ILE A 410 -18.99 5.62 -9.64
N ASP A 411 -19.68 5.65 -10.78
CA ASP A 411 -20.85 6.52 -10.99
C ASP A 411 -22.07 6.06 -10.16
N GLU A 412 -22.26 4.75 -10.01
CA GLU A 412 -23.25 4.16 -9.11
C GLU A 412 -22.98 4.54 -7.66
N LEU A 413 -21.74 4.45 -7.17
CA LEU A 413 -21.37 4.89 -5.82
C LEU A 413 -21.50 6.40 -5.63
N LYS A 414 -21.14 7.19 -6.65
CA LYS A 414 -21.30 8.65 -6.61
C LYS A 414 -22.77 9.06 -6.52
N SER A 415 -23.67 8.34 -7.16
CA SER A 415 -25.12 8.64 -7.16
C SER A 415 -25.85 8.07 -5.93
N SER A 416 -25.52 6.84 -5.52
CA SER A 416 -26.29 6.06 -4.53
C SER A 416 -25.53 5.65 -3.26
N GLY A 417 -24.20 5.84 -3.20
CA GLY A 417 -23.36 5.37 -2.08
C GLY A 417 -23.68 5.99 -0.72
N LYS A 418 -23.54 5.24 0.38
CA LYS A 418 -23.90 5.73 1.72
C LYS A 418 -23.08 6.96 2.14
N LEU A 419 -23.74 7.94 2.78
CA LEU A 419 -23.08 9.14 3.31
C LEU A 419 -22.61 8.91 4.76
N SER A 420 -21.44 9.47 5.06
CA SER A 420 -20.80 9.46 6.36
C SER A 420 -21.47 10.45 7.31
N HIS A 421 -22.16 9.93 8.33
CA HIS A 421 -22.79 10.78 9.35
C HIS A 421 -21.75 11.59 10.14
N GLU A 422 -20.57 11.02 10.39
CA GLU A 422 -19.49 11.71 11.08
C GLU A 422 -19.00 12.92 10.28
N LYS A 423 -18.69 12.76 8.99
CA LYS A 423 -18.28 13.89 8.13
C LYS A 423 -19.36 14.96 8.00
N ILE A 424 -20.64 14.55 7.90
CA ILE A 424 -21.77 15.49 7.89
C ILE A 424 -21.79 16.28 9.20
N ASN A 425 -21.65 15.62 10.34
CA ASN A 425 -21.64 16.27 11.64
C ASN A 425 -20.45 17.23 11.79
N THR A 426 -19.24 16.83 11.37
CA THR A 426 -18.05 17.70 11.38
C THR A 426 -18.25 18.92 10.48
N PHE A 427 -18.81 18.75 9.29
CA PHE A 427 -19.17 19.85 8.41
C PHE A 427 -20.18 20.80 9.06
N LEU A 428 -21.27 20.29 9.63
CA LEU A 428 -22.28 21.11 10.32
C LEU A 428 -21.69 21.84 11.53
N ASN A 429 -20.80 21.18 12.28
CA ASN A 429 -20.14 21.76 13.44
C ASN A 429 -19.05 22.79 13.08
N SER A 430 -18.57 22.81 11.84
CA SER A 430 -17.60 23.81 11.38
C SER A 430 -18.19 25.21 11.22
N PHE A 431 -19.52 25.33 11.19
CA PHE A 431 -20.19 26.62 11.16
C PHE A 431 -20.17 27.23 12.57
N PRO A 432 -19.55 28.42 12.74
CA PRO A 432 -19.58 29.12 14.00
C PRO A 432 -21.02 29.32 14.49
N LYS A 433 -21.25 29.14 15.79
CA LYS A 433 -22.52 29.50 16.41
C LYS A 433 -22.74 31.02 16.24
N ASP A 434 -23.90 31.42 15.73
CA ASP A 434 -24.27 32.79 15.33
C ASP A 434 -23.76 33.90 16.27
N LYS A 435 -23.72 33.63 17.57
CA LYS A 435 -23.34 34.58 18.61
C LYS A 435 -21.90 35.10 18.48
N ASN A 436 -20.92 34.23 18.21
CA ASN A 436 -19.51 34.64 18.11
C ASN A 436 -19.23 35.45 16.82
N VAL A 437 -19.97 35.15 15.76
CA VAL A 437 -19.87 35.85 14.47
C VAL A 437 -20.46 37.25 14.56
N ILE A 438 -21.63 37.36 15.20
CA ILE A 438 -22.28 38.64 15.46
C ILE A 438 -21.42 39.50 16.38
N GLU A 439 -20.83 38.95 17.44
CA GLU A 439 -19.95 39.68 18.36
C GLU A 439 -18.68 40.20 17.68
N ASN A 440 -18.06 39.39 16.80
CA ASN A 440 -16.86 39.79 16.06
C ASN A 440 -17.11 40.88 15.01
N HIS A 441 -18.34 41.07 14.54
CA HIS A 441 -18.70 42.08 13.54
C HIS A 441 -19.70 43.13 14.07
N GLU A 442 -20.01 43.06 15.37
CA GLU A 442 -20.94 43.91 16.12
C GLU A 442 -20.66 45.42 15.98
N PRO A 443 -19.39 45.89 15.98
CA PRO A 443 -19.09 47.33 15.88
C PRO A 443 -19.58 47.95 14.56
N LEU A 444 -19.65 47.14 13.50
CA LEU A 444 -20.06 47.55 12.17
C LEU A 444 -21.57 47.39 11.96
N LEU A 445 -22.14 46.29 12.49
CA LEU A 445 -23.59 46.04 12.50
C LEU A 445 -24.38 47.08 13.32
N LYS A 446 -23.80 47.63 14.40
CA LYS A 446 -24.43 48.69 15.22
C LYS A 446 -24.63 50.03 14.48
N LYS A 447 -23.90 50.28 13.39
CA LYS A 447 -23.97 51.54 12.62
C LYS A 447 -24.86 51.45 11.38
N LEU A 448 -25.34 50.27 11.01
CA LEU A 448 -26.18 50.05 9.84
C LEU A 448 -27.63 49.85 10.27
N LEU A 449 -28.56 50.65 9.73
CA LEU A 449 -29.99 50.36 9.80
C LEU A 449 -30.26 49.13 8.92
N ILE A 450 -30.24 47.95 9.53
CA ILE A 450 -30.47 46.68 8.83
C ILE A 450 -31.91 46.68 8.31
N SER A 451 -32.09 46.76 6.99
CA SER A 451 -33.41 46.55 6.38
C SER A 451 -33.90 45.14 6.74
N LYS A 452 -35.20 44.99 7.00
CA LYS A 452 -35.80 43.79 7.61
C LYS A 452 -35.59 42.46 6.87
N ASN A 453 -34.96 42.42 5.69
CA ASN A 453 -34.55 41.17 5.04
C ASN A 453 -33.36 41.44 4.11
N ALA A 454 -32.19 40.86 4.39
CA ALA A 454 -31.15 40.74 3.38
C ALA A 454 -31.66 39.76 2.30
N LYS A 455 -31.86 40.24 1.07
CA LYS A 455 -32.33 39.43 -0.09
C LYS A 455 -31.23 38.59 -0.74
N PHE A 456 -30.09 38.39 -0.08
CA PHE A 456 -28.93 37.73 -0.69
C PHE A 456 -28.82 36.30 -0.20
N LYS A 457 -29.05 35.36 -1.11
CA LYS A 457 -28.84 33.92 -0.89
C LYS A 457 -27.52 33.53 -1.53
N HIS A 458 -26.48 33.30 -0.73
CA HIS A 458 -25.25 32.66 -1.21
C HIS A 458 -25.45 31.14 -1.18
N THR A 459 -25.27 30.47 -2.32
CA THR A 459 -25.38 29.01 -2.40
C THR A 459 -24.01 28.43 -2.72
N SER A 460 -23.41 27.74 -1.76
CA SER A 460 -22.19 26.95 -1.96
C SER A 460 -22.60 25.52 -2.26
N SER A 461 -22.18 24.97 -3.41
CA SER A 461 -22.39 23.56 -3.72
C SER A 461 -21.18 22.74 -3.31
N PHE A 462 -21.42 21.64 -2.61
CA PHE A 462 -20.40 20.66 -2.27
C PHE A 462 -20.68 19.38 -3.04
N LYS A 463 -19.62 18.74 -3.55
CA LYS A 463 -19.75 17.46 -4.24
C LYS A 463 -20.21 16.41 -3.23
N ARG A 464 -21.17 15.57 -3.61
CA ARG A 464 -21.64 14.45 -2.77
C ARG A 464 -20.50 13.54 -2.31
N THR A 465 -19.48 13.37 -3.16
CA THR A 465 -18.25 12.61 -2.87
C THR A 465 -17.54 13.05 -1.60
N THR A 466 -17.66 14.33 -1.22
CA THR A 466 -17.08 14.91 0.00
C THR A 466 -17.63 14.25 1.28
N PHE A 467 -18.84 13.72 1.21
CA PHE A 467 -19.56 13.13 2.35
C PHE A 467 -19.65 11.60 2.26
N ILE A 468 -18.98 10.95 1.31
CA ILE A 468 -18.95 9.49 1.24
C ILE A 468 -17.97 8.97 2.31
N ASP A 469 -18.28 7.80 2.88
CA ASP A 469 -17.43 7.06 3.84
C ASP A 469 -16.10 6.64 3.17
N ASP A 470 -15.15 7.57 3.12
CA ASP A 470 -13.82 7.39 2.54
C ASP A 470 -12.74 7.76 3.57
N PRO A 471 -11.89 6.80 3.98
CA PRO A 471 -10.87 7.03 5.00
C PRO A 471 -9.65 7.83 4.50
N ARG A 472 -9.47 8.05 3.18
CA ARG A 472 -8.24 8.68 2.63
C ARG A 472 -8.43 10.08 2.07
N VAL A 473 -9.66 10.57 1.96
CA VAL A 473 -9.92 11.98 1.61
C VAL A 473 -9.96 12.79 2.90
N HIS A 474 -8.84 13.43 3.23
CA HIS A 474 -8.78 14.46 4.27
C HIS A 474 -9.52 15.70 3.79
N THR A 475 -10.85 15.71 3.91
CA THR A 475 -11.61 16.95 3.81
C THR A 475 -11.51 17.66 5.16
N ILE A 476 -10.65 18.67 5.25
CA ILE A 476 -10.57 19.52 6.45
C ILE A 476 -11.81 20.42 6.45
N PHE A 477 -12.79 20.09 7.27
CA PHE A 477 -13.99 20.91 7.45
C PHE A 477 -13.75 22.06 8.43
N ASP A 478 -12.70 22.00 9.25
CA ASP A 478 -12.51 22.81 10.46
C ASP A 478 -12.51 24.34 10.27
N ASN A 479 -12.44 24.84 9.03
CA ASN A 479 -12.51 26.28 8.73
C ASN A 479 -13.49 26.65 7.60
N ILE A 480 -14.22 25.67 7.04
CA ILE A 480 -15.11 25.91 5.90
C ILE A 480 -16.25 26.85 6.31
N GLY A 481 -16.87 26.63 7.47
CA GLY A 481 -17.91 27.49 7.99
C GLY A 481 -17.46 28.95 8.18
N GLN A 482 -16.29 29.18 8.76
CA GLN A 482 -15.73 30.53 8.95
C GLN A 482 -15.44 31.22 7.61
N SER A 483 -14.88 30.50 6.62
CA SER A 483 -14.60 31.06 5.29
C SER A 483 -15.86 31.47 4.54
N VAL A 484 -16.94 30.67 4.63
CA VAL A 484 -18.23 30.99 4.00
C VAL A 484 -18.85 32.23 4.65
N ILE A 485 -18.77 32.33 5.98
CA ILE A 485 -19.26 33.48 6.72
C ILE A 485 -18.47 34.74 6.39
N ASN A 486 -17.13 34.68 6.40
CA ASN A 486 -16.29 35.82 6.05
C ASN A 486 -16.58 36.30 4.63
N GLY A 487 -16.69 35.39 3.65
CA GLY A 487 -17.05 35.76 2.28
C GLY A 487 -18.45 36.39 2.16
N HIS A 488 -19.41 35.97 3.00
CA HIS A 488 -20.72 36.63 3.08
C HIS A 488 -20.61 38.07 3.59
N PHE A 489 -19.80 38.29 4.63
CA PHE A 489 -19.54 39.64 5.13
C PHE A 489 -18.75 40.50 4.15
N ASP A 490 -17.76 39.95 3.46
CA ASP A 490 -17.02 40.65 2.40
C ASP A 490 -17.94 41.08 1.26
N LEU A 491 -18.90 40.25 0.86
CA LEU A 491 -19.93 40.63 -0.11
C LEU A 491 -20.82 41.77 0.40
N ILE A 492 -21.21 41.73 1.69
CA ILE A 492 -21.96 42.83 2.33
C ILE A 492 -21.11 44.10 2.33
N TYR A 493 -19.83 44.02 2.69
CA TYR A 493 -18.90 45.14 2.72
C TYR A 493 -18.69 45.74 1.33
N ASN A 494 -18.32 44.93 0.34
CA ASN A 494 -18.14 45.39 -1.03
C ASN A 494 -19.43 46.01 -1.58
N TYR A 495 -20.60 45.51 -1.21
CA TYR A 495 -21.85 46.14 -1.62
C TYR A 495 -22.08 47.50 -0.93
N ILE A 496 -21.86 47.59 0.38
CA ILE A 496 -21.98 48.85 1.14
C ILE A 496 -21.02 49.91 0.60
N TYR A 497 -19.80 49.52 0.23
CA TYR A 497 -18.72 50.46 -0.07
C TYR A 497 -18.45 50.66 -1.57
N GLU A 498 -18.66 49.66 -2.44
CA GLU A 498 -18.33 49.74 -3.87
C GLU A 498 -19.55 49.93 -4.79
N ASN A 499 -20.76 49.45 -4.44
CA ASN A 499 -21.96 49.51 -5.30
C ASN A 499 -22.92 50.66 -4.98
N THR A 500 -22.45 51.72 -4.32
CA THR A 500 -23.27 52.91 -4.00
C THR A 500 -23.45 53.88 -5.17
N GLU A 501 -23.09 53.51 -6.41
CA GLU A 501 -23.29 54.36 -7.59
C GLU A 501 -24.72 54.36 -8.16
N SER A 502 -25.67 53.56 -7.67
CA SER A 502 -27.01 53.47 -8.31
C SER A 502 -28.24 53.51 -7.39
N LEU A 503 -28.16 54.14 -6.22
CA LEU A 503 -29.35 54.43 -5.41
C LEU A 503 -29.64 55.92 -5.38
N ASN A 504 -30.44 56.36 -6.37
CA ASN A 504 -31.15 57.63 -6.34
C ASN A 504 -32.06 57.68 -5.10
N ALA A 505 -31.65 58.38 -4.04
CA ALA A 505 -32.55 58.84 -2.99
C ALA A 505 -31.95 60.06 -2.28
N ASP A 506 -32.61 61.20 -2.45
CA ASP A 506 -32.28 62.53 -1.91
C ASP A 506 -32.25 62.66 -0.37
N THR A 507 -32.07 61.58 0.40
CA THR A 507 -32.33 61.61 1.86
C THR A 507 -31.33 60.93 2.79
N THR A 508 -30.14 60.51 2.34
CA THR A 508 -29.14 59.93 3.26
C THR A 508 -27.77 60.61 3.20
N TRP A 509 -27.37 61.20 4.33
CA TRP A 509 -26.06 61.82 4.62
C TRP A 509 -25.37 61.05 5.77
N PRO A 510 -24.02 61.07 5.91
CA PRO A 510 -23.02 61.77 5.08
C PRO A 510 -21.99 60.87 4.35
N ILE A 511 -21.58 61.34 3.16
CA ILE A 511 -20.33 60.98 2.45
C ILE A 511 -19.46 62.25 2.31
N ASN A 512 -18.14 62.02 2.31
CA ASN A 512 -17.06 62.99 2.36
C ASN A 512 -16.58 63.48 0.98
N TYR A 513 -16.03 64.70 1.00
CA TYR A 513 -15.22 65.42 0.01
C TYR A 513 -15.90 66.35 -1.02
N GLN A 514 -15.65 67.65 -0.77
CA GLN A 514 -15.72 68.80 -1.68
C GLN A 514 -17.07 69.10 -2.33
N ARG A 515 -18.09 69.42 -1.53
CA ARG A 515 -19.20 70.26 -1.98
C ARG A 515 -19.61 71.29 -0.94
N LEU A 516 -20.02 72.45 -1.43
CA LEU A 516 -20.46 73.62 -0.69
C LEU A 516 -21.52 73.24 0.36
N VAL A 517 -21.19 73.29 1.65
CA VAL A 517 -22.13 72.99 2.75
C VAL A 517 -22.90 74.27 3.10
N LEU A 518 -24.20 74.28 2.83
CA LEU A 518 -25.10 75.37 3.20
C LEU A 518 -25.72 75.07 4.57
N LEU A 519 -25.27 75.79 5.60
CA LEU A 519 -25.83 75.67 6.94
C LEU A 519 -26.92 76.74 7.17
N PRO A 520 -28.18 76.34 7.46
CA PRO A 520 -29.21 77.26 7.92
C PRO A 520 -28.81 77.93 9.24
N TRP A 521 -29.26 79.17 9.47
CA TRP A 521 -28.92 79.93 10.68
C TRP A 521 -29.23 79.20 11.99
N GLN A 522 -30.35 78.46 12.03
CA GLN A 522 -30.75 77.68 13.21
C GLN A 522 -29.75 76.58 13.56
N GLN A 523 -29.16 75.93 12.56
CA GLN A 523 -28.12 74.91 12.77
C GLN A 523 -26.78 75.53 13.20
N ILE A 524 -26.46 76.75 12.73
CA ILE A 524 -25.30 77.51 13.22
C ILE A 524 -25.45 77.82 14.72
N GLN A 525 -26.66 78.17 15.18
CA GLN A 525 -26.92 78.45 16.59
C GLN A 525 -26.83 77.19 17.46
N GLU A 526 -27.30 76.05 16.96
CA GLU A 526 -27.11 74.75 17.61
C GLU A 526 -25.63 74.41 17.75
N LEU A 527 -24.84 74.52 16.68
CA LEU A 527 -23.41 74.22 16.70
C LEU A 527 -22.63 75.10 17.69
N LYS A 528 -23.01 76.36 17.87
CA LYS A 528 -22.41 77.23 18.88
C LYS A 528 -22.57 76.71 20.31
N LYS A 529 -23.67 76.01 20.61
CA LYS A 529 -23.87 75.40 21.93
C LYS A 529 -22.85 74.27 22.20
N TYR A 530 -22.34 73.64 21.15
CA TYR A 530 -21.37 72.56 21.22
C TYR A 530 -19.91 73.05 21.08
N GLY A 531 -19.66 74.34 21.27
CA GLY A 531 -18.31 74.92 21.31
C GLY A 531 -17.75 75.37 19.96
N PHE A 532 -18.54 75.29 18.88
CA PHE A 532 -18.13 75.83 17.59
C PHE A 532 -18.25 77.36 17.57
N SER A 533 -17.30 78.04 16.93
CA SER A 533 -17.40 79.49 16.72
C SER A 533 -17.21 79.87 15.26
N PHE A 534 -17.92 80.91 14.82
CA PHE A 534 -17.95 81.34 13.42
C PHE A 534 -17.48 82.79 13.36
N LYS A 535 -16.26 83.04 12.87
CA LYS A 535 -15.66 84.38 12.76
C LYS A 535 -14.89 84.51 11.45
N ASN A 536 -14.99 85.66 10.79
CA ASN A 536 -14.17 86.01 9.62
C ASN A 536 -14.13 84.91 8.54
N ASN A 537 -15.30 84.39 8.13
CA ASN A 537 -15.41 83.33 7.12
C ASN A 537 -14.64 82.04 7.48
N HIS A 538 -14.42 81.78 8.77
CA HIS A 538 -13.88 80.52 9.28
C HIS A 538 -14.78 79.95 10.39
N ILE A 539 -14.95 78.64 10.35
CA ILE A 539 -15.52 77.84 11.44
C ILE A 539 -14.35 77.39 12.29
N TYR A 540 -14.42 77.63 13.58
CA TYR A 540 -13.50 77.14 14.58
C TYR A 540 -14.18 75.99 15.30
N TRP A 541 -13.52 74.85 15.30
CA TRP A 541 -13.94 73.63 15.94
C TRP A 541 -13.70 73.73 17.47
N PRO A 542 -14.38 72.93 18.29
CA PRO A 542 -14.20 72.95 19.75
C PRO A 542 -12.78 72.58 20.20
N ASP A 543 -12.03 71.88 19.36
CA ASP A 543 -10.63 71.50 19.56
C ASP A 543 -9.63 72.61 19.19
N GLY A 544 -10.12 73.77 18.73
CA GLY A 544 -9.31 74.92 18.34
C GLY A 544 -8.83 74.92 16.89
N SER A 545 -9.06 73.84 16.13
CA SER A 545 -8.78 73.82 14.69
C SER A 545 -9.74 74.75 13.93
N SER A 546 -9.39 75.16 12.72
CA SER A 546 -10.25 76.04 11.91
C SER A 546 -10.35 75.63 10.45
N SER A 547 -11.47 75.95 9.82
CA SER A 547 -11.74 75.67 8.42
C SER A 547 -12.49 76.83 7.75
N PRO A 548 -12.15 77.20 6.50
CA PRO A 548 -12.83 78.28 5.81
C PRO A 548 -14.28 77.92 5.46
N TYR A 549 -15.19 78.89 5.54
CA TYR A 549 -16.58 78.80 5.06
C TYR A 549 -17.01 80.14 4.44
N LYS A 550 -18.01 80.11 3.55
CA LYS A 550 -18.55 81.33 2.92
C LYS A 550 -20.03 81.47 3.29
N GLN A 551 -20.40 82.59 3.90
CA GLN A 551 -21.79 82.87 4.21
C GLN A 551 -22.51 83.38 2.94
N ILE A 552 -23.65 82.77 2.61
CA ILE A 552 -24.50 83.21 1.49
C ILE A 552 -25.80 83.71 2.10
N GLN A 553 -26.11 84.99 1.95
CA GLN A 553 -27.41 85.56 2.34
C GLN A 553 -28.41 85.32 1.21
N SER A 554 -29.57 84.73 1.51
CA SER A 554 -30.64 84.59 0.51
C SER A 554 -31.32 85.95 0.30
N SER A 555 -31.39 86.42 -0.94
CA SER A 555 -31.96 87.72 -1.33
C SER A 555 -33.49 87.80 -1.27
N ASN A 556 -34.19 86.94 -0.51
CA ASN A 556 -35.64 87.00 -0.33
C ASN A 556 -36.06 86.50 1.06
N GLN A 557 -35.90 87.35 2.07
CA GLN A 557 -36.79 87.39 3.23
C GLN A 557 -36.87 88.84 3.70
N THR A 558 -37.81 89.58 3.12
CA THR A 558 -38.39 90.73 3.80
C THR A 558 -38.95 90.24 5.11
N ILE A 559 -38.41 90.81 6.18
CA ILE A 559 -38.84 90.71 7.57
C ILE A 559 -40.38 90.78 7.64
N LYS A 560 -41.02 89.78 8.25
CA LYS A 560 -42.20 90.03 9.07
C LYS A 560 -42.00 89.42 10.45
N GLN A 561 -41.78 90.35 11.37
CA GLN A 561 -41.81 90.17 12.81
C GLN A 561 -43.13 89.53 13.23
N LEU A 562 -43.06 88.50 14.07
CA LEU A 562 -43.67 88.45 15.40
C LEU A 562 -43.11 87.23 16.15
#